data_AF-A0A1L5PGF8-F1
#
_entry.id   AF-A0A1L5PGF8-F1
#
_cell.length_a   1.000
_cell.length_b   1.000
_cell.length_c   1.000
_cell.angle_alpha   90.00
_cell.angle_beta   90.00
_cell.angle_gamma   90.00
#
_symmetry.space_group_name_H-M   'P 1'
#
loop_
_entity.id
_entity.type
_entity.pdbx_description
1 polymer ?
#
loop_
_entity_poly.entity_id
_entity_poly.type
_entity_poly.pdbx_seq_one_letter_code
_entity_poly.pdbx_strand_id
1 'polypeptide(L)' 'MVVMSSRPGSIAEIYDVDLPRPRGLDVMASPEFAAYTGSTRKHFYAQGSLDDH' A
#
# COMPACT_ATOMS: atom_id res chain seq x y z
N MET A 1 7.52 -0.51 0.46
CA MET A 1 6.54 -1.19 -0.43
C MET A 1 6.35 -0.31 -1.65
N VAL A 2 6.26 -0.88 -2.85
CA VAL A 2 6.03 -0.12 -4.09
C VAL A 2 4.61 -0.38 -4.59
N VAL A 3 3.86 0.67 -4.89
CA VAL A 3 2.54 0.59 -5.53
C VAL A 3 2.66 1.03 -6.98
N MET A 4 2.18 0.19 -7.91
CA MET A 4 2.15 0.51 -9.35
C MET A 4 0.77 1.05 -9.73
N SER A 5 0.72 2.06 -10.61
CA SER A 5 -0.54 2.63 -11.12
C SER A 5 -1.14 1.80 -12.27
N SER A 6 -2.40 2.08 -12.63
CA SER A 6 -3.13 1.38 -13.72
C SER A 6 -2.57 1.61 -15.13
N ARG A 7 -1.66 2.59 -15.32
CA ARG A 7 -0.95 2.82 -16.59
C ARG A 7 0.48 2.27 -16.47
N PRO A 8 0.91 1.31 -17.31
CA PRO A 8 2.25 0.76 -17.21
C PRO A 8 3.27 1.86 -17.51
N GLY A 9 3.93 2.38 -16.47
CA GLY A 9 4.93 3.43 -16.60
C GLY A 9 5.08 4.39 -15.41
N SER A 10 4.13 4.46 -14.46
CA SER A 10 4.25 5.34 -13.29
C SER A 10 4.15 4.61 -11.95
N ILE A 11 5.13 4.87 -11.08
CA ILE A 11 5.07 4.51 -9.66
C ILE A 11 4.10 5.49 -9.01
N ALA A 12 3.05 4.97 -8.41
CA ALA A 12 1.99 5.79 -7.85
C ALA A 12 2.39 6.36 -6.48
N GLU A 13 3.11 5.55 -5.69
CA GLU A 13 3.65 5.97 -4.40
C GLU A 13 4.75 4.98 -3.92
N ILE A 14 5.75 5.51 -3.23
CA ILE A 14 6.79 4.72 -2.55
C ILE A 14 6.62 4.91 -1.05
N TYR A 15 6.39 3.82 -0.33
CA TYR A 15 6.33 3.83 1.13
C TYR A 15 7.55 3.18 1.74
N ASP A 16 8.23 3.90 2.62
CA ASP A 16 9.24 3.32 3.50
C ASP A 16 8.54 2.56 4.64
N VAL A 17 8.73 1.24 4.64
CA VAL A 17 8.07 0.32 5.58
C VAL A 17 9.10 -0.17 6.58
N ASP A 18 9.16 0.51 7.71
CA ASP A 18 10.09 0.21 8.80
C ASP A 18 9.48 -0.82 9.78
N LEU A 19 9.07 -1.96 9.22
CA LEU A 19 8.60 -3.09 10.02
C LEU A 19 9.78 -4.01 10.36
N PRO A 20 9.99 -4.35 11.65
CA PRO A 20 11.12 -5.14 12.10
C PRO A 20 11.18 -6.51 11.41
N ARG A 21 12.39 -7.01 11.20
CA ARG A 21 12.64 -8.36 10.68
C ARG A 21 13.00 -9.28 11.85
N PRO A 22 12.53 -10.54 11.91
CA PRO A 22 11.64 -11.24 10.96
C PRO A 22 10.18 -10.79 11.09
N ARG A 23 9.45 -10.71 9.96
CA ARG A 23 8.03 -10.31 9.94
C ARG A 23 7.16 -11.54 10.15
N GLY A 24 6.88 -11.86 11.41
CA GLY A 24 5.97 -12.92 11.82
C GLY A 24 4.51 -12.48 11.84
N LEU A 25 3.63 -13.38 12.29
CA LEU A 25 2.19 -13.10 12.44
C LEU A 25 1.90 -12.01 13.47
N ASP A 26 2.78 -11.85 14.46
CA ASP A 26 2.76 -10.78 15.45
C ASP A 26 2.85 -9.39 14.79
N VAL A 27 3.71 -9.26 13.77
CA VAL A 27 3.84 -8.03 12.99
C VAL A 27 2.58 -7.75 12.18
N MET A 28 1.85 -8.78 11.70
CA MET A 28 0.58 -8.57 10.99
C MET A 28 -0.54 -8.05 11.88
N ALA A 29 -0.49 -8.35 13.18
CA ALA A 29 -1.43 -7.83 14.16
C ALA A 29 -1.07 -6.41 14.66
N SER A 30 0.07 -5.86 14.22
CA SER A 30 0.56 -4.58 14.70
C SER A 30 -0.21 -3.39 14.09
N PRO A 31 -0.41 -2.30 14.85
CA PRO A 31 -1.03 -1.08 14.33
C PRO A 31 -0.28 -0.49 13.12
N GLU A 32 1.03 -0.61 13.09
CA GLU A 32 1.89 -0.12 12.01
C GLU A 32 1.59 -0.85 10.69
N PHE A 33 1.43 -2.18 10.75
CA PHE A 33 1.03 -2.97 9.59
C PHE A 33 -0.38 -2.60 9.10
N ALA A 34 -1.31 -2.36 10.01
CA ALA A 34 -2.66 -1.90 9.67
C ALA A 34 -2.64 -0.52 8.99
N ALA A 35 -1.78 0.40 9.44
CA ALA A 35 -1.63 1.72 8.83
C ALA A 35 -1.10 1.64 7.38
N TYR A 36 -0.04 0.85 7.14
CA TYR A 36 0.53 0.69 5.79
C TYR A 36 -0.48 0.05 4.81
N THR A 37 -1.22 -0.97 5.25
CA THR A 37 -2.23 -1.63 4.41
C THR A 37 -3.46 -0.74 4.17
N GLY A 38 -3.82 0.10 5.16
CA GLY A 38 -4.85 1.13 5.02
C GLY A 38 -4.51 2.19 3.97
N SER A 39 -3.29 2.72 3.97
CA SER A 39 -2.82 3.69 2.97
C SER A 39 -2.86 3.11 1.55
N THR A 40 -2.41 1.87 1.40
CA THR A 40 -2.47 1.13 0.13
C THR A 40 -3.90 1.05 -0.42
N ARG A 41 -4.88 0.69 0.43
CA ARG A 41 -6.28 0.58 0.02
C ARG A 41 -6.86 1.94 -0.39
N LYS A 42 -6.60 3.01 0.37
CA LYS A 42 -7.05 4.36 0.02
C LYS A 42 -6.53 4.80 -1.34
N HIS A 43 -5.26 4.48 -1.63
CA HIS A 43 -4.64 4.78 -2.92
C HIS A 43 -5.38 4.08 -4.08
N PHE A 44 -5.68 2.79 -3.95
CA PHE A 44 -6.44 2.05 -4.98
C PHE A 44 -7.89 2.53 -5.12
N TYR A 45 -8.58 2.88 -4.04
CA TYR A 45 -9.95 3.43 -4.13
C TYR A 45 -9.99 4.82 -4.79
N ALA A 46 -9.00 5.67 -4.52
CA ALA A 46 -8.90 6.98 -5.16
C ALA A 46 -8.63 6.87 -6.68
N GLN A 47 -7.85 5.87 -7.11
CA GLN A 47 -7.58 5.62 -8.53
C GLN A 47 -8.67 4.81 -9.25
N GLY A 48 -9.38 3.91 -8.56
CA GLY A 48 -10.48 3.12 -9.13
C GLY A 48 -11.72 3.95 -9.49
N SER A 49 -11.85 5.17 -8.96
CA SER A 49 -12.88 6.14 -9.35
C SER A 49 -12.60 6.86 -10.68
N LEU A 50 -11.41 6.67 -11.28
CA LEU A 50 -10.99 7.37 -12.51
C LEU A 50 -11.06 6.52 -13.78
N ASP A 51 -11.41 5.23 -13.68
CA ASP A 51 -11.52 4.29 -14.81
C ASP A 51 -12.96 3.72 -14.97
N ASP A 52 -13.98 4.57 -14.81
CA ASP A 52 -15.34 4.26 -15.26
C ASP A 52 -15.66 5.20 -16.44
N HIS A 53 -15.32 4.76 -17.65
CA HIS A 53 -15.52 5.50 -18.89
C HIS A 53 -16.03 4.60 -20.02
#